data_AF-A0A964RZ35-F1
#
_entry.id   AF-A0A964RZ35-F1
#
_cell.length_a   1.000
_cell.length_b   1.000
_cell.length_c   1.000
_cell.angle_alpha   90.00
_cell.angle_beta   90.00
_cell.angle_gamma   90.00
#
_symmetry.space_group_name_H-M   'P 1'
#
loop_
_entity.id
_entity.type
_entity.pdbx_description
1 polymer ?
#
loop_
_entity_poly.entity_id
_entity_poly.type
_entity_poly.pdbx_seq_one_letter_code
_entity_poly.pdbx_strand_id
1 'polypeptide(L)'
;MINLLLLLLIVIAYCYYWGFIIRNEQRRLSQSVANNIKQLHYALLAITIALWIVYRNFDVVLRGSWTNRVFILPFFLSGLLLYLYAPKKWNNRLEKLYFKTFCYLPFVLLLALFYPFAGIVLVASVLGKISPGKEVYSDNILLMQTNSKSSLNQPHLEIWQKKPLINILKEEAFTEADSVSTKYEGNKAHVIFYNLMEDKTEVNDSITVKLD
;
A
#
# COMPACT_ATOMS: atom_id res chain seq x y z
N MET A 1 -19.81 0.99 13.49
CA MET A 1 -19.90 2.23 14.31
C MET A 1 -18.64 2.49 15.15
N ILE A 2 -18.11 1.50 15.89
CA ILE A 2 -16.92 1.67 16.76
C ILE A 2 -15.68 2.19 16.01
N ASN A 3 -15.42 1.70 14.79
CA ASN A 3 -14.27 2.13 13.98
C ASN A 3 -14.36 3.60 13.53
N LEU A 4 -15.57 4.12 13.32
CA LEU A 4 -15.78 5.53 12.91
C LEU A 4 -15.51 6.47 14.09
N LEU A 5 -15.97 6.11 15.29
CA LEU A 5 -15.72 6.87 16.51
C LEU A 5 -14.22 6.92 16.85
N LEU A 6 -13.53 5.78 16.74
CA LEU A 6 -12.09 5.68 16.97
C LEU A 6 -11.31 6.54 15.96
N LEU A 7 -11.68 6.47 14.67
CA LEU A 7 -11.08 7.30 13.63
C LEU A 7 -11.27 8.79 13.93
N LEU A 8 -12.48 9.18 14.33
CA LEU A 8 -12.81 10.57 14.66
C LEU A 8 -12.02 11.07 15.88
N LEU A 9 -11.84 10.24 16.90
CA LEU A 9 -11.01 10.54 18.07
C LEU A 9 -9.52 10.68 17.70
N ILE A 10 -8.99 9.80 16.84
CA ILE A 10 -7.61 9.90 16.34
C ILE A 10 -7.42 11.21 15.57
N VAL A 11 -8.41 11.59 14.75
CA VAL A 11 -8.38 12.84 13.98
C VAL A 11 -8.46 14.06 14.90
N ILE A 12 -9.35 14.07 15.90
CA ILE A 12 -9.45 15.16 16.87
C ILE A 12 -8.15 15.28 17.66
N ALA A 13 -7.58 14.17 18.13
CA ALA A 13 -6.30 14.15 18.83
C ALA A 13 -5.16 14.65 17.92
N TYR A 14 -5.14 14.25 16.65
CA TYR A 14 -4.18 14.72 15.66
C TYR A 14 -4.30 16.22 15.43
N CYS A 15 -5.52 16.74 15.23
CA CYS A 15 -5.81 18.17 15.04
C CYS A 15 -5.46 19.01 16.28
N TYR A 16 -5.78 18.52 17.48
CA TYR A 16 -5.45 19.16 18.74
C TYR A 16 -3.92 19.23 18.94
N TYR A 17 -3.22 18.11 18.72
CA TYR A 17 -1.77 18.04 18.75
C TYR A 17 -1.13 18.96 17.69
N TRP A 18 -1.75 19.04 16.51
CA TRP A 18 -1.39 19.96 15.42
C TRP A 18 -1.44 21.44 15.86
N GLY A 19 -2.56 21.85 16.44
CA GLY A 19 -2.75 23.20 16.96
C GLY A 19 -1.75 23.55 18.07
N PHE A 20 -1.36 22.56 18.88
CA PHE A 20 -0.36 22.72 19.93
C PHE A 20 1.07 22.85 19.38
N ILE A 21 1.47 22.01 18.41
CA ILE A 21 2.82 22.06 17.82
C ILE A 21 3.06 23.35 17.05
N ILE A 22 2.11 23.78 16.21
CA ILE A 22 2.27 25.03 15.43
C ILE A 22 2.51 26.22 16.35
N ARG A 23 1.86 26.23 17.52
CA ARG A 23 2.00 27.31 18.51
C ARG A 23 3.32 27.27 19.27
N ASN A 24 4.02 26.14 19.29
CA ASN A 24 5.21 25.96 20.10
C ASN A 24 6.50 26.07 19.26
N GLU A 25 6.96 27.31 19.04
CA GLU A 25 8.14 27.64 18.20
C GLU A 25 9.47 27.04 18.67
N GLN A 26 9.53 26.46 19.88
CA GLN A 26 10.78 26.00 20.51
C GLN A 26 11.27 24.64 20.02
N ARG A 27 10.43 23.84 19.34
CA ARG A 27 10.81 22.52 18.81
C ARG A 27 11.19 22.63 17.33
N ARG A 28 12.39 23.13 17.04
CA ARG A 28 12.93 23.14 15.66
C ARG A 28 14.15 22.27 15.53
N LEU A 29 14.28 21.59 14.40
CA LEU A 29 15.49 20.84 14.05
C LEU A 29 16.62 21.81 13.72
N SER A 30 17.85 21.38 13.99
CA SER A 30 19.02 22.08 13.46
C SER A 30 19.02 22.01 11.93
N GLN A 31 19.64 23.00 11.27
CA GLN A 31 19.69 23.07 9.81
C GLN A 31 20.32 21.81 9.19
N SER A 32 21.35 21.26 9.85
CA SER A 32 22.02 20.03 9.41
C SER A 32 21.08 18.83 9.42
N VAL A 33 20.35 18.61 10.52
CA VAL A 33 19.40 17.49 10.63
C VAL A 33 18.26 17.64 9.63
N ALA A 34 17.71 18.85 9.46
CA ALA A 34 16.68 19.11 8.47
C ALA A 34 17.15 18.82 7.03
N ASN A 35 18.39 19.17 6.69
CA ASN A 35 18.96 18.87 5.38
C ASN A 35 19.12 17.34 5.17
N ASN A 36 19.56 16.59 6.18
CA ASN A 36 19.69 15.13 6.09
C ASN A 36 18.32 14.45 5.90
N ILE A 37 17.33 14.84 6.70
CA ILE A 37 15.96 14.29 6.56
C ILE A 37 15.39 14.64 5.19
N LYS A 38 15.68 15.82 4.65
CA LYS A 38 15.27 16.21 3.30
C LYS A 38 15.90 15.35 2.21
N GLN A 39 17.21 15.09 2.29
CA GLN A 39 17.87 14.21 1.34
C GLN A 39 17.28 12.80 1.40
N LEU A 40 17.05 12.28 2.60
CA LEU A 40 16.37 11.00 2.81
C LEU A 40 14.96 11.00 2.19
N HIS A 41 14.18 12.06 2.41
CA HIS A 41 12.83 12.21 1.85
C HIS A 41 12.83 12.13 0.33
N TYR A 42 13.74 12.85 -0.34
CA TYR A 42 13.84 12.80 -1.81
C TYR A 42 14.36 11.45 -2.31
N ALA A 43 15.26 10.78 -1.59
CA ALA A 43 15.67 9.42 -1.92
C ALA A 43 14.49 8.44 -1.82
N LEU A 44 13.69 8.52 -0.77
CA LEU A 44 12.48 7.71 -0.60
C LEU A 44 11.44 7.99 -1.68
N LEU A 45 11.26 9.26 -2.08
CA LEU A 45 10.40 9.63 -3.20
C LEU A 45 10.86 8.96 -4.51
N ALA A 46 12.15 9.06 -4.81
CA ALA A 46 12.74 8.45 -6.01
C ALA A 46 12.57 6.92 -6.02
N ILE A 47 12.84 6.26 -4.89
CA ILE A 47 12.63 4.81 -4.72
C ILE A 47 11.16 4.46 -4.91
N THR A 48 10.24 5.21 -4.31
CA THR A 48 8.79 4.94 -4.41
C THR A 48 8.31 5.09 -5.86
N ILE A 49 8.76 6.12 -6.57
CA ILE A 49 8.44 6.31 -8.00
C ILE A 49 9.04 5.17 -8.83
N ALA A 50 10.30 4.78 -8.59
CA ALA A 50 10.94 3.68 -9.30
C ALA A 50 10.18 2.36 -9.09
N LEU A 51 9.82 2.03 -7.85
CA LEU A 51 9.02 0.84 -7.55
C LEU A 51 7.64 0.88 -8.23
N TRP A 52 7.01 2.05 -8.29
CA TRP A 52 5.74 2.21 -9.00
C TRP A 52 5.89 2.00 -10.52
N ILE A 53 6.94 2.55 -11.13
CA ILE A 53 7.26 2.33 -12.55
C ILE A 53 7.53 0.85 -12.83
N VAL A 54 8.31 0.19 -11.95
CA VAL A 54 8.64 -1.23 -12.08
C VAL A 54 7.38 -2.08 -11.99
N TYR A 55 6.53 -1.82 -11.00
CA TYR A 55 5.26 -2.52 -10.86
C TYR A 55 4.36 -2.32 -12.08
N ARG A 56 4.15 -1.08 -12.53
CA ARG A 56 3.26 -0.78 -13.66
C ARG A 56 3.74 -1.43 -14.95
N ASN A 57 5.05 -1.42 -15.24
CA ASN A 57 5.55 -1.83 -16.56
C ASN A 57 6.00 -3.28 -16.66
N PHE A 58 6.32 -3.92 -15.53
CA PHE A 58 6.89 -5.27 -15.53
C PHE A 58 6.12 -6.24 -14.63
N ASP A 59 5.07 -5.79 -13.95
CA ASP A 59 4.29 -6.57 -12.98
C ASP A 59 5.18 -7.25 -11.92
N VAL A 60 6.22 -6.54 -11.51
CA VAL A 60 7.22 -6.97 -10.52
C VAL A 60 6.99 -6.21 -9.22
N VAL A 61 6.97 -6.93 -8.11
CA VAL A 61 6.95 -6.35 -6.75
C VAL A 61 8.10 -6.88 -5.91
N LEU A 62 8.59 -6.09 -4.97
CA LEU A 62 9.53 -6.60 -3.97
C LEU A 62 8.85 -7.69 -3.14
N ARG A 63 9.59 -8.76 -2.87
CA ARG A 63 9.09 -9.89 -2.08
C ARG A 63 8.77 -9.44 -0.65
N GLY A 64 7.59 -9.82 -0.18
CA GLY A 64 7.09 -9.52 1.17
C GLY A 64 5.89 -8.58 1.15
N SER A 65 4.86 -8.90 1.94
CA SER A 65 3.57 -8.18 1.99
C SER A 65 3.69 -6.72 2.45
N TRP A 66 4.82 -6.35 3.07
CA TRP A 66 5.07 -5.01 3.61
C TRP A 66 6.19 -4.24 2.89
N THR A 67 6.99 -4.88 2.04
CA THR A 67 8.27 -4.34 1.59
C THR A 67 8.11 -3.04 0.80
N ASN A 68 7.10 -2.94 -0.06
CA ASN A 68 6.79 -1.69 -0.78
C ASN A 68 6.30 -0.57 0.15
N ARG A 69 5.68 -0.92 1.29
CA ARG A 69 5.13 0.05 2.27
C ARG A 69 6.20 0.64 3.18
N VAL A 70 7.30 -0.09 3.38
CA VAL A 70 8.47 0.37 4.16
C VAL A 70 9.08 1.64 3.55
N PHE A 71 8.91 1.90 2.25
CA PHE A 71 9.39 3.15 1.64
C PHE A 71 8.35 4.27 1.68
N ILE A 72 7.07 3.93 1.51
CA ILE A 72 5.96 4.89 1.46
C ILE A 72 5.72 5.55 2.83
N LEU A 73 5.71 4.78 3.92
CA LEU A 73 5.41 5.32 5.26
C LEU A 73 6.48 6.33 5.73
N PRO A 74 7.79 6.01 5.68
CA PRO A 74 8.83 6.98 6.02
C PRO A 74 8.88 8.16 5.06
N PHE A 75 8.49 8.00 3.79
CA PHE A 75 8.37 9.11 2.84
C PHE A 75 7.33 10.12 3.32
N PHE A 76 6.11 9.68 3.65
CA PHE A 76 5.08 10.58 4.18
C PHE A 76 5.47 11.17 5.54
N LEU A 77 6.04 10.36 6.44
CA LEU A 77 6.43 10.80 7.77
C LEU A 77 7.55 11.85 7.73
N SER A 78 8.56 11.65 6.88
CA SER A 78 9.65 12.62 6.70
C SER A 78 9.15 13.95 6.12
N GLY A 79 8.19 13.91 5.18
CA GLY A 79 7.56 15.11 4.65
C GLY A 79 6.79 15.90 5.72
N LEU A 80 6.04 15.19 6.56
CA LEU A 80 5.34 15.77 7.70
C LEU A 80 6.31 16.38 8.72
N LEU A 81 7.33 15.63 9.12
CA LEU A 81 8.33 16.08 10.09
C LEU A 81 9.08 17.32 9.61
N LEU A 82 9.45 17.37 8.33
CA LEU A 82 10.14 18.53 7.77
C LEU A 82 9.29 19.79 7.80
N TYR A 83 7.98 19.72 7.54
CA TYR A 83 7.16 20.91 7.69
C TYR A 83 7.00 21.34 9.16
N LEU A 84 6.76 20.37 10.06
CA LEU A 84 6.49 20.65 11.47
C LEU A 84 7.71 21.22 12.20
N TYR A 85 8.90 20.67 11.92
CA TYR A 85 10.11 20.97 12.68
C TYR A 85 11.19 21.70 11.86
N ALA A 86 10.88 22.15 10.64
CA ALA A 86 11.85 22.86 9.82
C ALA A 86 12.42 24.12 10.51
N PRO A 87 13.66 24.48 10.16
CA PRO A 87 14.25 25.77 10.50
C PRO A 87 13.37 26.94 10.04
N LYS A 88 13.38 28.04 10.80
CA LYS A 88 12.55 29.24 10.54
C LYS A 88 12.78 29.84 9.15
N LYS A 89 13.97 29.66 8.59
CA LYS A 89 14.36 30.13 7.26
C LYS A 89 14.33 28.95 6.28
N TRP A 90 13.26 28.86 5.52
CA TRP A 90 13.22 28.05 4.31
C TRP A 90 13.96 28.79 3.21
N ASN A 91 14.99 28.18 2.63
CA ASN A 91 15.75 28.80 1.54
C ASN A 91 14.91 28.93 0.26
N ASN A 92 13.88 28.10 0.07
CA ASN A 92 13.06 28.08 -1.13
C ASN A 92 11.55 28.08 -0.79
N ARG A 93 10.79 29.01 -1.40
CA ARG A 93 9.34 29.13 -1.21
C ARG A 93 8.57 27.93 -1.79
N LEU A 94 9.03 27.38 -2.91
CA LEU A 94 8.40 26.20 -3.53
C LEU A 94 8.58 24.96 -2.65
N GLU A 95 9.76 24.81 -2.06
CA GLU A 95 10.07 23.73 -1.13
C GLU A 95 9.18 23.81 0.11
N LYS A 96 9.02 25.01 0.70
CA LYS A 96 8.10 25.23 1.80
C LYS A 96 6.67 24.86 1.41
N LEU A 97 6.21 25.23 0.21
CA LEU A 97 4.87 24.89 -0.27
C LEU A 97 4.71 23.37 -0.45
N TYR A 98 5.71 22.69 -1.00
CA TYR A 98 5.73 21.24 -1.14
C TYR A 98 5.61 20.53 0.20
N PHE A 99 6.44 20.84 1.20
CA PHE A 99 6.32 20.19 2.51
C PHE A 99 5.03 20.58 3.24
N LYS A 100 4.53 21.80 2.99
CA LYS A 100 3.23 22.25 3.49
C LYS A 100 2.10 21.34 3.04
N THR A 101 2.10 20.80 1.82
CA THR A 101 1.00 19.94 1.36
C THR A 101 0.89 18.64 2.15
N PHE A 102 1.99 18.07 2.65
CA PHE A 102 1.98 16.85 3.48
C PHE A 102 1.19 17.04 4.78
N CYS A 103 1.08 18.27 5.25
CA CYS A 103 0.34 18.62 6.44
C CYS A 103 -1.15 18.79 6.21
N TYR A 104 -1.54 19.27 5.02
CA TYR A 104 -2.94 19.35 4.62
C TYR A 104 -3.45 18.03 4.07
N LEU A 105 -2.56 17.11 3.66
CA LEU A 105 -2.94 15.81 3.11
C LEU A 105 -3.92 15.03 4.01
N PRO A 106 -3.71 14.90 5.34
CA PRO A 106 -4.65 14.22 6.22
C PRO A 106 -6.02 14.91 6.26
N PHE A 107 -6.07 16.25 6.22
CA PHE A 107 -7.32 17.01 6.19
C PHE A 107 -8.06 16.87 4.87
N VAL A 108 -7.35 16.93 3.74
CA VAL A 108 -7.92 16.74 2.41
C VAL A 108 -8.46 15.31 2.26
N LEU A 109 -7.70 14.32 2.72
CA LEU A 109 -8.16 12.93 2.78
C LEU A 109 -9.40 12.82 3.66
N LEU A 110 -9.40 13.41 4.85
CA LEU A 110 -10.56 13.41 5.75
C LEU A 110 -11.81 14.04 5.10
N LEU A 111 -11.68 15.20 4.46
CA LEU A 111 -12.79 15.84 3.75
C LEU A 111 -13.30 14.97 2.60
N ALA A 112 -12.40 14.31 1.87
CA ALA A 112 -12.77 13.35 0.85
C ALA A 112 -13.50 12.12 1.44
N LEU A 113 -13.14 11.70 2.66
CA LEU A 113 -13.83 10.63 3.41
C LEU A 113 -15.25 11.01 3.85
N PHE A 114 -15.52 12.28 4.11
CA PHE A 114 -16.84 12.77 4.51
C PHE A 114 -17.83 12.90 3.35
N TYR A 115 -17.36 12.87 2.10
CA TYR A 115 -18.25 12.82 0.94
C TYR A 115 -18.77 11.37 0.80
N PRO A 116 -20.05 11.08 1.06
CA PRO A 116 -20.52 9.72 1.39
C PRO A 116 -20.19 8.66 0.35
N PHE A 117 -20.25 8.97 -0.95
CA PHE A 117 -19.88 8.02 -2.01
C PHE A 117 -18.37 7.99 -2.31
N ALA A 118 -17.75 9.16 -2.47
CA ALA A 118 -16.32 9.26 -2.77
C ALA A 118 -15.44 8.78 -1.61
N GLY A 119 -15.88 8.97 -0.37
CA GLY A 119 -15.20 8.52 0.83
C GLY A 119 -15.19 7.01 0.95
N ILE A 120 -16.34 6.35 0.77
CA ILE A 120 -16.41 4.88 0.78
C ILE A 120 -15.56 4.31 -0.37
N VAL A 121 -15.65 4.88 -1.58
CA VAL A 121 -14.86 4.44 -2.73
C VAL A 121 -13.36 4.68 -2.51
N LEU A 122 -12.95 5.81 -1.94
CA LEU A 122 -11.55 6.09 -1.60
C LEU A 122 -11.04 5.14 -0.52
N VAL A 123 -11.78 4.94 0.57
CA VAL A 123 -11.40 3.98 1.63
C VAL A 123 -11.29 2.59 1.04
N ALA A 124 -12.28 2.13 0.28
CA ALA A 124 -12.27 0.80 -0.30
C ALA A 124 -11.16 0.63 -1.34
N SER A 125 -10.86 1.66 -2.13
CA SER A 125 -9.78 1.61 -3.12
C SER A 125 -8.40 1.69 -2.49
N VAL A 126 -8.24 2.51 -1.46
CA VAL A 126 -6.97 2.69 -0.74
C VAL A 126 -6.73 1.51 0.18
N LEU A 127 -7.70 1.08 1.00
CA LEU A 127 -7.59 -0.12 1.83
C LEU A 127 -7.58 -1.41 1.00
N GLY A 128 -8.27 -1.48 -0.14
CA GLY A 128 -8.16 -2.63 -1.06
C GLY A 128 -6.75 -2.76 -1.63
N LYS A 129 -6.11 -1.65 -1.99
CA LYS A 129 -4.71 -1.64 -2.49
C LYS A 129 -3.65 -1.72 -1.38
N ILE A 130 -3.97 -1.29 -0.17
CA ILE A 130 -3.06 -1.27 1.00
C ILE A 130 -3.30 -2.47 1.92
N SER A 131 -4.36 -3.26 1.78
CA SER A 131 -4.43 -4.55 2.46
C SER A 131 -3.67 -5.56 1.61
N PRO A 132 -2.70 -6.29 2.17
CA PRO A 132 -2.24 -7.49 1.46
C PRO A 132 -3.47 -8.39 1.41
N GLY A 133 -3.89 -8.78 0.22
CA GLY A 133 -5.05 -9.64 0.17
C GLY A 133 -4.73 -11.01 0.77
N LYS A 134 -5.78 -11.81 0.98
CA LYS A 134 -5.68 -13.03 1.75
C LYS A 134 -4.82 -14.02 0.97
N GLU A 135 -3.77 -14.52 1.61
CA GLU A 135 -2.98 -15.62 1.08
C GLU A 135 -3.84 -16.87 1.03
N VAL A 136 -4.10 -17.37 -0.18
CA VAL A 136 -4.89 -18.58 -0.41
C VAL A 136 -3.97 -19.78 -0.56
N TYR A 137 -2.80 -19.57 -1.16
CA TYR A 137 -1.80 -20.61 -1.35
C TYR A 137 -0.39 -20.01 -1.40
N SER A 138 0.60 -20.74 -0.89
CA SER A 138 1.97 -20.26 -0.81
C SER A 138 2.93 -21.42 -0.61
N ASP A 139 3.88 -21.57 -1.54
CA ASP A 139 4.95 -22.55 -1.44
C ASP A 139 6.31 -21.90 -1.79
N ASN A 140 7.32 -22.68 -2.16
CA ASN A 140 8.63 -22.12 -2.49
C ASN A 140 8.68 -21.40 -3.86
N ILE A 141 7.71 -21.65 -4.76
CA ILE A 141 7.74 -21.22 -6.16
C ILE A 141 6.62 -20.22 -6.46
N LEU A 142 5.44 -20.42 -5.90
CA LEU A 142 4.23 -19.64 -6.14
C LEU A 142 3.69 -19.01 -4.85
N LEU A 143 3.09 -17.83 -5.00
CA LEU A 143 2.26 -17.15 -4.02
C LEU A 143 0.95 -16.81 -4.70
N MET A 144 -0.17 -17.16 -4.08
CA MET A 144 -1.49 -16.84 -4.57
C MET A 144 -2.21 -16.03 -3.50
N GLN A 145 -2.58 -14.82 -3.87
CA GLN A 145 -3.24 -13.88 -2.98
C GLN A 145 -4.50 -13.39 -3.66
N THR A 146 -5.60 -13.32 -2.91
CA THR A 146 -6.74 -12.54 -3.40
C THR A 146 -6.31 -11.09 -3.52
N ASN A 147 -6.84 -10.37 -4.49
CA ASN A 147 -6.70 -8.93 -4.57
C ASN A 147 -8.09 -8.35 -4.84
N SER A 148 -8.56 -7.50 -3.94
CA SER A 148 -9.72 -6.65 -4.23
C SER A 148 -9.19 -5.31 -4.74
N LYS A 149 -8.97 -5.21 -6.06
CA LYS A 149 -8.74 -3.91 -6.71
C LYS A 149 -10.05 -3.12 -6.62
N SER A 150 -10.31 -2.47 -5.48
CA SER A 150 -11.52 -1.71 -5.12
C SER A 150 -12.77 -2.56 -4.80
N SER A 151 -13.67 -2.03 -3.97
CA SER A 151 -14.97 -2.65 -3.64
C SER A 151 -15.92 -2.83 -4.82
N LEU A 152 -15.55 -2.34 -6.01
CA LEU A 152 -16.40 -2.35 -7.21
C LEU A 152 -15.96 -3.39 -8.25
N ASN A 153 -14.74 -3.94 -8.16
CA ASN A 153 -14.31 -5.02 -9.03
C ASN A 153 -14.51 -6.36 -8.33
N GLN A 154 -14.81 -7.39 -9.12
CA GLN A 154 -14.84 -8.76 -8.62
C GLN A 154 -13.48 -9.11 -7.99
N PRO A 155 -13.47 -9.79 -6.83
CA PRO A 155 -12.24 -10.31 -6.27
C PRO A 155 -11.60 -11.23 -7.31
N HIS A 156 -10.33 -11.00 -7.60
CA HIS A 156 -9.53 -11.87 -8.45
C HIS A 156 -8.35 -12.39 -7.63
N LEU A 157 -7.83 -13.52 -8.06
CA LEU A 157 -6.69 -14.18 -7.45
C LEU A 157 -5.46 -13.91 -8.30
N GLU A 158 -4.47 -13.26 -7.71
CA GLU A 158 -3.20 -12.96 -8.35
C GLU A 158 -2.24 -14.12 -8.09
N ILE A 159 -1.70 -14.70 -9.16
CA ILE A 159 -0.71 -15.79 -9.11
C ILE A 159 0.67 -15.20 -9.35
N TRP A 160 1.49 -15.20 -8.30
CA TRP A 160 2.82 -14.63 -8.29
C TRP A 160 3.89 -15.72 -8.29
N GLN A 161 4.87 -15.64 -9.18
CA GLN A 161 6.08 -16.44 -9.10
C GLN A 161 7.08 -15.80 -8.13
N LYS A 162 7.48 -16.56 -7.11
CA LYS A 162 8.50 -16.17 -6.14
C LYS A 162 9.89 -16.28 -6.76
N LYS A 163 10.65 -15.19 -6.69
CA LYS A 163 12.10 -15.14 -6.90
C LYS A 163 12.75 -14.68 -5.58
N PRO A 164 14.09 -14.74 -5.45
CA PRO A 164 14.75 -14.46 -4.17
C PRO A 164 14.35 -13.11 -3.53
N LEU A 165 14.29 -12.03 -4.32
CA LEU A 165 14.01 -10.66 -3.85
C LEU A 165 12.71 -10.05 -4.39
N ILE A 166 12.10 -10.68 -5.39
CA ILE A 166 10.93 -10.16 -6.09
C ILE A 166 9.88 -11.24 -6.26
N ASN A 167 8.63 -10.81 -6.40
CA ASN A 167 7.56 -11.62 -6.93
C ASN A 167 7.16 -11.05 -8.30
N ILE A 168 6.93 -11.93 -9.26
CA ILE A 168 6.53 -11.58 -10.62
C ILE A 168 5.10 -12.05 -10.82
N LEU A 169 4.18 -11.16 -11.19
CA LEU A 169 2.82 -11.57 -11.51
C LEU A 169 2.86 -12.42 -12.78
N LYS A 170 2.24 -13.59 -12.72
CA LYS A 170 2.13 -14.48 -13.87
C LYS A 170 0.74 -14.49 -14.46
N GLU A 171 -0.28 -14.44 -13.61
CA GLU A 171 -1.67 -14.55 -14.05
C GLU A 171 -2.61 -13.88 -13.04
N GLU A 172 -3.74 -13.36 -13.53
CA GLU A 172 -4.87 -12.92 -12.72
C GLU A 172 -6.09 -13.81 -13.04
N ALA A 173 -6.60 -14.54 -12.05
CA ALA A 173 -7.76 -15.43 -12.21
C ALA A 173 -9.02 -14.77 -11.59
N PHE A 174 -10.11 -14.67 -12.35
CA PHE A 174 -11.39 -14.10 -11.89
C PHE A 174 -12.27 -15.11 -11.16
N THR A 175 -11.66 -15.89 -10.27
CA THR A 175 -12.31 -17.02 -9.60
C THR A 175 -12.17 -16.88 -8.09
N GLU A 176 -13.29 -16.97 -7.37
CA GLU A 176 -13.28 -17.22 -5.94
C GLU A 176 -12.95 -18.70 -5.71
N ALA A 177 -11.95 -18.98 -4.88
CA ALA A 177 -11.55 -20.33 -4.54
C ALA A 177 -11.29 -20.42 -3.03
N ASP A 178 -11.89 -21.41 -2.38
CA ASP A 178 -11.67 -21.68 -0.95
C ASP A 178 -10.36 -22.42 -0.71
N SER A 179 -9.95 -23.25 -1.67
CA SER A 179 -8.68 -23.94 -1.65
C SER A 179 -8.09 -24.11 -3.05
N VAL A 180 -6.77 -24.25 -3.09
CA VAL A 180 -6.02 -24.36 -4.35
C VAL A 180 -5.02 -25.50 -4.22
N SER A 181 -4.88 -26.31 -5.28
CA SER A 181 -3.81 -27.28 -5.43
C SER A 181 -2.96 -26.96 -6.64
N THR A 182 -1.68 -27.30 -6.58
CA THR A 182 -0.72 -27.07 -7.66
C THR A 182 -0.03 -28.38 -8.04
N LYS A 183 0.11 -28.61 -9.34
CA LYS A 183 0.93 -29.70 -9.89
C LYS A 183 1.99 -29.13 -10.81
N TYR A 184 3.25 -29.45 -10.54
CA TYR A 184 4.38 -28.96 -11.30
C TYR A 184 4.79 -29.95 -12.39
N GLU A 185 4.96 -29.46 -13.61
CA GLU A 185 5.38 -30.25 -14.77
C GLU A 185 6.41 -29.45 -15.59
N GLY A 186 7.70 -29.70 -15.32
CA GLY A 186 8.79 -28.96 -15.92
C GLY A 186 8.72 -27.46 -15.58
N ASN A 187 8.56 -26.61 -16.59
CA ASN A 187 8.43 -25.16 -16.45
C ASN A 187 6.96 -24.68 -16.41
N LYS A 188 6.03 -25.56 -16.07
CA LYS A 188 4.60 -25.23 -15.94
C LYS A 188 4.10 -25.61 -14.56
N ALA A 189 3.19 -24.79 -14.04
CA ALA A 189 2.41 -25.09 -12.86
C ALA A 189 0.93 -25.16 -13.26
N HIS A 190 0.31 -26.32 -13.06
CA HIS A 190 -1.13 -26.50 -13.21
C HIS A 190 -1.79 -26.18 -11.87
N VAL A 191 -2.52 -25.08 -11.83
CA VAL A 191 -3.22 -24.56 -10.66
C VAL A 191 -4.68 -24.99 -10.76
N ILE A 192 -5.18 -25.70 -9.76
CA ILE A 192 -6.55 -26.21 -9.70
C ILE A 192 -7.28 -25.53 -8.55
N PHE A 193 -8.39 -24.88 -8.86
CA PHE A 193 -9.22 -24.14 -7.92
C PHE A 193 -10.37 -25.02 -7.44
N TYR A 194 -10.61 -25.02 -6.13
CA TYR A 194 -11.70 -25.77 -5.52
C TYR A 194 -12.61 -24.85 -4.69
N ASN A 195 -13.91 -25.09 -4.78
CA ASN A 195 -14.89 -24.55 -3.84
C ASN A 195 -15.22 -25.62 -2.80
N LEU A 196 -15.24 -25.21 -1.53
CA LEU A 196 -15.65 -26.07 -0.43
C LEU A 196 -17.16 -25.89 -0.25
N MET A 197 -17.95 -26.82 -0.79
CA MET A 197 -19.35 -26.96 -0.38
C MET A 197 -19.45 -27.90 0.82
N GLU A 198 -20.48 -27.72 1.66
CA GLU A 198 -20.66 -28.40 2.97
C GLU A 198 -20.35 -29.91 2.97
N ASP A 199 -20.54 -30.61 1.84
CA ASP A 199 -20.29 -32.06 1.71
C ASP A 199 -19.46 -32.49 0.48
N LYS A 200 -18.95 -31.57 -0.34
CA LYS A 200 -18.20 -31.91 -1.58
C LYS A 200 -17.12 -30.89 -1.93
N THR A 201 -15.97 -31.40 -2.38
CA THR A 201 -14.96 -30.60 -3.07
C THR A 201 -15.24 -30.67 -4.58
N GLU A 202 -15.63 -29.54 -5.18
CA GLU A 202 -15.83 -29.44 -6.63
C GLU A 202 -14.69 -28.65 -7.27
N VAL A 203 -14.17 -29.14 -8.40
CA VAL A 203 -13.20 -28.39 -9.20
C VAL A 203 -13.95 -27.25 -9.87
N ASN A 204 -13.61 -26.03 -9.48
CA ASN A 204 -14.24 -24.83 -10.01
C ASN A 204 -13.61 -24.44 -11.36
N ASP A 205 -12.27 -24.41 -11.40
CA ASP A 205 -11.51 -24.02 -12.58
C ASP A 205 -10.07 -24.58 -12.52
N SER A 206 -9.34 -24.52 -13.63
CA SER A 206 -7.92 -24.85 -13.68
C SER A 206 -7.17 -24.00 -14.69
N ILE A 207 -6.00 -23.51 -14.30
CA ILE A 207 -5.14 -22.66 -15.14
C ILE A 207 -3.72 -23.23 -15.17
N THR A 208 -3.09 -23.21 -16.34
CA THR A 208 -1.68 -23.55 -16.49
C THR A 208 -0.84 -22.29 -16.57
N VAL A 209 0.03 -22.10 -15.57
CA VAL A 209 0.94 -20.97 -15.48
C VAL A 209 2.33 -21.37 -15.97
N LYS A 210 2.92 -20.56 -16.87
CA LYS A 210 4.31 -20.75 -17.31
C LYS A 210 5.28 -20.12 -16.30
N LEU A 211 6.23 -20.92 -15.85
CA LEU A 211 7.31 -20.53 -14.94
C LEU A 211 8.57 -20.20 -15.76
N ASP A 212 9.23 -19.12 -15.38
CA ASP A 212 10.56 -18.74 -15.91
C ASP A 212 11.68 -19.08 -14.93
#